data_AF-G8X7U0-F1
#
_entry.id   AF-G8X7U0-F1
#
_cell.length_a   1.000
_cell.length_b   1.000
_cell.length_c   1.000
_cell.angle_alpha   90.00
_cell.angle_beta   90.00
_cell.angle_gamma   90.00
#
_symmetry.space_group_name_H-M   'P 1'
#
loop_
_entity.id
_entity.type
_entity.pdbx_description
1 polymer ?
#
loop_
_entity_poly.entity_id
_entity_poly.type
_entity_poly.pdbx_seq_one_letter_code
_entity_poly.pdbx_strand_id
1 'polypeptide(L)'
;MENQAIIKAKSENKTHIPQILPDSDSPKQLLARHRYLLYKSRQKWTINQQERAEILFELYPEIKTAYHLSQQLRNIYNTNNDKNVAMLKLAH
;
A
#
# COMPACT_ATOMS: atom_id res chain seq x y z
N MET A 1 -15.62 8.67 -6.24
CA MET A 1 -14.81 7.42 -6.26
C MET A 1 -15.66 6.26 -6.75
N GLU A 2 -15.08 5.25 -7.40
CA GLU A 2 -15.75 4.13 -8.13
C GLU A 2 -17.02 3.54 -7.46
N ASN A 3 -17.08 3.46 -6.13
CA ASN A 3 -18.30 3.06 -5.41
C ASN A 3 -19.52 3.93 -5.74
N GLN A 4 -19.35 5.26 -5.78
CA GLN A 4 -20.41 6.20 -6.12
C GLN A 4 -20.87 6.02 -7.57
N ALA A 5 -19.93 5.75 -8.49
CA ALA A 5 -20.25 5.48 -9.89
C ALA A 5 -21.06 4.18 -10.04
N ILE A 6 -20.73 3.13 -9.27
CA ILE A 6 -21.50 1.88 -9.24
C ILE A 6 -22.90 2.11 -8.65
N ILE A 7 -23.00 2.85 -7.54
CA ILE A 7 -24.30 3.17 -6.91
C ILE A 7 -25.19 3.93 -7.90
N LYS A 8 -24.62 4.93 -8.60
CA LYS A 8 -25.33 5.70 -9.62
C LYS A 8 -25.77 4.83 -10.80
N ALA A 9 -24.88 4.00 -11.35
CA ALA A 9 -25.21 3.11 -12.46
C ALA A 9 -26.33 2.12 -12.08
N LYS A 10 -26.30 1.58 -10.86
CA LYS A 10 -27.37 0.74 -10.32
C LYS A 10 -28.70 1.49 -10.21
N SER A 11 -28.70 2.73 -9.73
CA SER A 11 -29.93 3.54 -9.66
C SER A 11 -30.51 3.86 -11.04
N GLU A 12 -29.68 3.88 -12.07
CA GLU A 12 -30.09 4.13 -13.47
C GLU A 12 -30.36 2.84 -14.27
N ASN A 13 -30.32 1.64 -13.65
CA ASN A 13 -30.39 0.34 -14.33
C ASN A 13 -29.36 0.18 -15.48
N LYS A 14 -28.17 0.77 -15.34
CA LYS A 14 -27.06 0.66 -16.29
C LYS A 14 -25.93 -0.19 -15.74
N THR A 15 -25.22 -0.88 -16.63
CA THR A 15 -23.98 -1.59 -16.29
C THR A 15 -22.85 -0.58 -16.03
N HIS A 16 -22.19 -0.69 -14.88
CA HIS A 16 -21.01 0.13 -14.59
C HIS A 16 -19.79 -0.37 -15.38
N ILE A 17 -19.17 0.53 -16.15
CA ILE A 17 -17.91 0.25 -16.85
C ILE A 17 -16.76 0.79 -15.98
N PRO A 18 -15.89 -0.09 -15.43
CA PRO A 18 -14.78 0.35 -14.61
C PRO A 18 -13.74 1.10 -15.44
N GLN A 19 -13.12 2.12 -14.84
CA GLN A 19 -11.91 2.69 -15.39
C GLN A 19 -10.81 1.62 -15.34
N ILE A 20 -10.15 1.39 -16.47
CA ILE A 20 -9.01 0.49 -16.58
C ILE A 20 -7.73 1.33 -16.57
N LEU A 21 -6.82 1.02 -15.66
CA LEU A 21 -5.48 1.61 -15.60
C LEU A 21 -4.57 0.97 -16.67
N PRO A 22 -3.41 1.58 -17.00
CA PRO A 22 -2.48 1.04 -17.99
C PRO A 22 -2.11 -0.44 -17.76
N ASP A 23 -2.05 -0.86 -16.49
CA ASP A 23 -1.78 -2.24 -16.06
C ASP A 23 -3.01 -3.19 -16.14
N SER A 24 -4.07 -2.80 -16.86
CA SER A 24 -5.31 -3.57 -17.02
C SER A 24 -6.11 -3.81 -15.72
N ASP A 25 -5.78 -3.09 -14.64
CA ASP A 25 -6.48 -3.14 -13.36
C ASP A 25 -7.49 -2.00 -13.20
N SER A 26 -8.63 -2.28 -12.57
CA SER A 26 -9.44 -1.19 -12.00
C SER A 26 -8.78 -0.62 -10.73
N PRO A 27 -9.05 0.65 -10.36
CA PRO A 27 -8.52 1.25 -9.14
C PRO A 27 -8.80 0.41 -7.87
N LYS A 28 -9.99 -0.19 -7.76
CA LYS A 28 -10.29 -1.14 -6.68
C LYS A 28 -9.46 -2.41 -6.71
N GLN A 29 -9.26 -2.99 -7.89
CA GLN A 29 -8.43 -4.19 -8.03
C GLN A 29 -6.98 -3.87 -7.63
N LEU A 30 -6.46 -2.71 -8.04
CA LEU A 30 -5.15 -2.21 -7.64
C LEU A 30 -5.06 -2.13 -6.10
N LEU A 31 -6.00 -1.46 -5.44
CA LEU A 31 -6.04 -1.34 -3.97
C LEU A 31 -6.11 -2.71 -3.28
N ALA A 32 -6.96 -3.61 -3.76
CA ALA A 32 -7.12 -4.95 -3.19
C ALA A 32 -5.84 -5.77 -3.27
N ARG A 33 -5.11 -5.71 -4.41
CA ARG A 33 -3.85 -6.45 -4.58
C ARG A 33 -2.70 -5.85 -3.76
N HIS A 34 -2.70 -4.53 -3.55
CA HIS A 34 -1.65 -3.87 -2.76
C HIS A 34 -1.85 -3.97 -1.26
N ARG A 35 -3.06 -4.32 -0.77
CA ARG A 35 -3.35 -4.41 0.67
C ARG A 35 -2.29 -5.20 1.44
N TYR A 36 -1.90 -6.37 0.95
CA TYR A 36 -0.87 -7.19 1.61
C TYR A 36 0.55 -6.68 1.38
N LEU A 37 0.79 -5.99 0.25
CA LEU A 37 2.08 -5.46 -0.11
C LEU A 37 2.54 -4.34 0.85
N LEU A 38 1.57 -3.51 1.28
CA LEU A 38 1.80 -2.37 2.18
C LEU A 38 2.28 -2.79 3.58
N TYR A 39 2.18 -4.08 3.95
CA TYR A 39 2.72 -4.59 5.22
C TYR A 39 4.16 -5.13 5.09
N LYS A 40 4.67 -5.28 3.87
CA LYS A 40 6.00 -5.82 3.59
C LYS A 40 7.01 -4.69 3.39
N SER A 41 8.26 -4.95 3.75
CA SER A 41 9.36 -4.06 3.35
C SER A 41 9.54 -4.05 1.84
N ARG A 42 9.86 -2.87 1.29
CA ARG A 42 10.15 -2.65 -0.13
C ARG A 42 11.23 -3.60 -0.65
N GLN A 43 12.20 -3.96 0.19
CA GLN A 43 13.26 -4.93 -0.14
C GLN A 43 12.74 -6.34 -0.47
N LYS A 44 11.53 -6.68 -0.01
CA LYS A 44 10.88 -7.97 -0.23
C LYS A 44 9.92 -7.95 -1.43
N TRP A 45 9.85 -6.85 -2.16
CA TRP A 45 8.96 -6.73 -3.32
C TRP A 45 9.66 -7.24 -4.57
N THR A 46 8.93 -7.99 -5.40
CA THR A 46 9.37 -8.31 -6.76
C THR A 46 9.34 -7.06 -7.64
N ILE A 47 10.00 -7.08 -8.80
CA ILE A 47 10.04 -5.96 -9.75
C ILE A 47 8.62 -5.50 -10.11
N ASN A 48 7.76 -6.44 -10.55
CA ASN A 48 6.36 -6.14 -10.88
C ASN A 48 5.57 -5.56 -9.69
N GLN A 49 5.94 -5.90 -8.45
CA GLN A 49 5.29 -5.30 -7.27
C GLN A 49 5.76 -3.88 -7.02
N GLN A 50 7.00 -3.55 -7.36
CA GLN A 50 7.54 -2.19 -7.26
C GLN A 50 6.89 -1.27 -8.29
N GLU A 51 6.87 -1.67 -9.56
CA GLU A 51 6.23 -0.91 -10.66
C GLU A 51 4.76 -0.60 -10.35
N ARG A 52 4.02 -1.61 -9.90
CA ARG A 52 2.61 -1.43 -9.53
C ARG A 52 2.41 -0.54 -8.30
N ALA A 53 3.32 -0.62 -7.33
CA ALA A 53 3.27 0.24 -6.16
C ALA A 53 3.58 1.71 -6.53
N GLU A 54 4.39 1.96 -7.56
CA GLU A 54 4.61 3.31 -8.08
C GLU A 54 3.32 3.91 -8.61
N ILE A 55 2.59 3.18 -9.47
CA ILE A 55 1.27 3.60 -9.97
C ILE A 55 0.30 3.84 -8.81
N LEU A 56 0.26 2.95 -7.82
CA LEU A 56 -0.58 3.12 -6.63
C LEU A 56 -0.25 4.42 -5.89
N PHE A 57 1.04 4.71 -5.70
CA PHE A 57 1.49 5.86 -4.93
C PHE A 57 1.35 7.19 -5.70
N GLU A 58 1.35 7.16 -7.03
CA GLU A 58 0.97 8.31 -7.86
C GLU A 58 -0.53 8.60 -7.75
N LEU A 59 -1.36 7.57 -7.81
CA LEU A 59 -2.82 7.72 -7.71
C LEU A 59 -3.28 8.05 -6.28
N TYR A 60 -2.56 7.57 -5.26
CA TYR A 60 -2.92 7.69 -3.85
C TYR A 60 -1.71 8.12 -3.00
N PRO A 61 -1.32 9.41 -3.05
CA PRO A 61 -0.17 9.92 -2.33
C PRO A 61 -0.29 9.79 -0.80
N GLU A 62 -1.49 9.83 -0.24
CA GLU A 62 -1.71 9.59 1.19
C GLU A 62 -1.31 8.16 1.62
N ILE A 63 -1.59 7.17 0.77
CA ILE A 63 -1.18 5.78 1.01
C ILE A 63 0.35 5.66 0.97
N LYS A 64 1.02 6.40 0.09
CA LYS A 64 2.50 6.48 0.05
C LYS A 64 3.05 6.99 1.37
N THR A 65 2.48 8.08 1.89
CA THR A 65 2.87 8.67 3.18
C THR A 65 2.65 7.71 4.33
N ALA A 66 1.45 7.10 4.43
CA ALA A 66 1.15 6.13 5.47
C ALA A 66 2.07 4.91 5.43
N TYR A 67 2.36 4.39 4.24
CA TYR A 67 3.31 3.31 4.04
C TYR A 67 4.71 3.71 4.52
N HIS A 68 5.20 4.90 4.15
CA HIS A 68 6.52 5.36 4.57
C HIS A 68 6.64 5.46 6.10
N LEU A 69 5.64 6.05 6.76
CA LEU A 69 5.59 6.16 8.22
C LEU A 69 5.60 4.78 8.91
N SER A 70 4.79 3.84 8.41
CA SER A 70 4.76 2.46 8.90
C SER A 70 6.12 1.77 8.79
N GLN A 71 6.82 2.00 7.67
CA GLN A 71 8.15 1.43 7.43
C GLN A 71 9.22 2.07 8.31
N GLN A 72 9.17 3.38 8.54
CA GLN A 72 10.05 4.05 9.49
C GLN A 72 9.87 3.51 10.91
N LEU A 73 8.62 3.36 11.36
CA LEU A 73 8.32 2.78 12.68
C LEU A 73 8.86 1.35 12.81
N ARG A 74 8.64 0.52 11.78
CA ARG A 74 9.19 -0.84 11.72
C ARG A 74 10.71 -0.84 11.83
N ASN A 75 11.40 0.08 11.16
CA ASN A 75 12.84 0.19 11.22
C ASN A 75 13.31 0.59 12.63
N ILE A 76 12.70 1.62 13.23
CA ILE A 76 12.99 2.05 14.61
C ILE A 76 12.83 0.88 15.58
N TYR A 77 11.74 0.12 15.47
CA TYR A 77 11.52 -1.06 16.30
C TYR A 77 12.59 -2.12 16.09
N ASN A 78 12.89 -2.50 14.84
CA ASN A 78 13.87 -3.56 14.57
C ASN A 78 15.31 -3.17 14.96
N THR A 79 15.70 -1.90 14.83
CA THR A 79 17.04 -1.43 15.19
C THR A 79 17.22 -1.25 16.70
N ASN A 80 16.17 -0.86 17.43
CA ASN A 80 16.25 -0.68 18.88
C ASN A 80 16.06 -1.97 19.70
N ASN A 81 15.67 -3.07 19.06
CA ASN A 81 15.50 -4.38 19.70
C ASN A 81 16.67 -5.34 19.45
N ASP A 82 17.83 -4.85 18.99
CA ASP A 82 19.05 -5.65 19.01
C ASP A 82 19.34 -6.00 20.48
N LYS A 83 19.27 -7.29 20.82
CA LYS A 83 19.47 -7.81 22.17
C LYS A 83 20.76 -7.28 22.78
N ASN A 84 21.82 -7.13 21.99
CA ASN A 84 23.10 -6.63 22.48
C ASN A 84 23.01 -5.14 22.84
N VAL A 85 22.34 -4.33 22.00
CA VAL A 85 22.14 -2.89 22.25
C VAL A 85 21.18 -2.65 23.43
N ALA A 86 20.12 -3.45 23.54
CA ALA A 86 19.17 -3.38 24.65
C ALA A 86 19.84 -3.82 25.97
N MET A 87 20.64 -4.89 25.96
CA MET A 87 21.38 -5.36 27.13
C MET A 87 22.47 -4.38 27.58
N LEU A 88 23.15 -3.71 26.63
CA LEU A 88 24.10 -2.63 26.93
C LEU A 88 23.42 -1.42 27.59
N LYS A 89 22.20 -1.07 27.20
CA LYS A 89 21.41 0.03 27.81
C LYS A 89 20.89 -0.28 29.21
N LEU A 90 20.81 -1.56 29.61
CA LEU A 90 20.38 -2.03 30.93
C LEU A 90 21.53 -2.18 31.93
N ALA A 91 22.78 -2.19 31.46
CA ALA A 91 23.96 -2.37 32.29
C ALA A 91 24.46 -1.06 32.93
N HIS A 92 23.75 0.05 32.76
CA HIS A 92 24.11 1.37 33.26
C HIS A 92 23.02 1.93 34.18
#